data_AF-A0AAT9HU30-F1
#
_entry.id   AF-A0AAT9HU30-F1
#
_cell.length_a   1.000
_cell.length_b   1.000
_cell.length_c   1.000
_cell.angle_alpha   90.00
_cell.angle_beta   90.00
_cell.angle_gamma   90.00
#
_symmetry.space_group_name_H-M   'P 1'
#
loop_
_entity.id
_entity.type
_entity.pdbx_description
1 polymer ?
#
loop_
_entity_poly.entity_id
_entity_poly.type
_entity_poly.pdbx_seq_one_letter_code
_entity_poly.pdbx_strand_id
1 'polypeptide(L)'
;MGADAAPTTVTANASEDGAQGRIRAQRAVTDTLTGPERGDGRVIAEDAAAEAGESDDLRTMATTVIMVLGLTVLVAVAGVATTASLTVVERKREFGLLRALGLGGAAVHRMVTVECALYGVLGGVLGLALALPYSWLVVRVAETSAPFSVPAGQLAAVLIVLVLVTAAAGMVPALRASRTAPMVAVAGSD
;
A
#
# COMPACT_ATOMS: atom_id res chain seq x y z
N MET A 1 -51.42 -38.98 25.05
CA MET A 1 -50.79 -37.77 25.61
C MET A 1 -49.31 -37.83 25.25
N GLY A 2 -48.96 -37.41 24.04
CA GLY A 2 -47.57 -37.23 23.61
C GLY A 2 -47.28 -35.75 23.71
N ALA A 3 -46.48 -35.36 24.69
CA ALA A 3 -45.99 -34.00 24.79
C ALA A 3 -44.86 -33.84 23.77
N ASP A 4 -45.10 -32.99 22.79
CA ASP A 4 -44.10 -32.45 21.87
C ASP A 4 -43.16 -31.55 22.69
N ALA A 5 -42.15 -32.15 23.30
CA ALA A 5 -41.10 -31.40 23.98
C ALA A 5 -40.19 -30.81 22.90
N ALA A 6 -40.50 -29.58 22.48
CA ALA A 6 -39.66 -28.83 21.56
C ALA A 6 -38.20 -28.83 22.08
N PRO A 7 -37.21 -29.16 21.24
CA PRO A 7 -35.82 -29.22 21.68
C PRO A 7 -35.37 -27.84 22.15
N THR A 8 -35.21 -27.68 23.46
CA THR A 8 -34.75 -26.43 24.06
C THR A 8 -33.26 -26.31 23.79
N THR A 9 -32.91 -25.56 22.74
CA THR A 9 -31.53 -25.40 22.31
C THR A 9 -30.92 -24.21 23.03
N VAL A 10 -29.97 -24.45 23.94
CA VAL A 10 -29.21 -23.40 24.62
C VAL A 10 -27.90 -23.21 23.88
N THR A 11 -27.79 -22.11 23.13
CA THR A 11 -26.55 -21.72 22.44
C THR A 11 -25.72 -20.81 23.34
N ALA A 12 -24.49 -21.21 23.66
CA ALA A 12 -23.53 -20.38 24.37
C ALA A 12 -22.32 -20.14 23.46
N ASN A 13 -22.15 -18.92 22.96
CA ASN A 13 -21.02 -18.57 22.11
C ASN A 13 -19.77 -18.36 22.99
N ALA A 14 -18.86 -19.33 22.99
CA ALA A 14 -17.62 -19.26 23.79
C ALA A 14 -16.47 -18.51 23.08
N SER A 15 -16.64 -18.15 21.80
CA SER A 15 -15.60 -17.54 20.98
C SER A 15 -15.46 -16.02 21.21
N GLU A 16 -16.57 -15.29 21.30
CA GLU A 16 -16.57 -13.84 21.57
C GLU A 16 -16.29 -13.52 23.05
N ASP A 17 -16.87 -14.29 23.98
CA ASP A 17 -16.81 -14.02 25.42
C ASP A 17 -15.54 -14.61 26.10
N GLY A 18 -14.69 -15.30 25.35
CA GLY A 18 -13.44 -15.90 25.82
C GLY A 18 -13.61 -16.77 27.08
N ALA A 19 -12.87 -16.45 28.15
CA ALA A 19 -12.91 -17.21 29.41
C ALA A 19 -14.31 -17.22 30.06
N GLN A 20 -15.10 -16.15 29.91
CA GLN A 20 -16.45 -16.07 30.47
C GLN A 20 -17.44 -16.93 29.66
N GLY A 21 -17.24 -17.01 28.35
CA GLY A 21 -18.03 -17.85 27.45
C GLY A 21 -17.89 -19.34 27.78
N ARG A 22 -16.67 -19.79 28.11
CA ARG A 22 -16.41 -21.17 28.58
C ARG A 22 -17.13 -21.49 29.90
N ILE A 23 -17.16 -20.56 30.85
CA ILE A 23 -17.84 -20.76 32.15
C ILE A 23 -19.36 -20.83 31.97
N ARG A 24 -19.94 -19.98 31.10
CA ARG A 24 -21.38 -20.01 30.78
C ARG A 24 -21.76 -21.29 30.04
N ALA A 25 -20.96 -21.71 29.07
CA ALA A 25 -21.16 -22.97 28.35
C ALA A 25 -21.08 -24.17 29.30
N GLN A 26 -20.06 -24.24 30.17
CA GLN A 26 -19.92 -25.33 31.13
C GLN A 26 -21.07 -25.36 32.15
N ARG A 27 -21.57 -24.19 32.59
CA ARG A 27 -22.72 -24.10 33.48
C ARG A 27 -24.00 -24.55 32.77
N ALA A 28 -24.22 -24.14 31.52
CA ALA A 28 -25.36 -24.57 30.72
C ALA A 28 -25.36 -26.09 30.47
N VAL A 29 -24.20 -26.68 30.14
CA VAL A 29 -24.04 -28.13 29.99
C VAL A 29 -24.33 -28.85 31.30
N THR A 30 -23.81 -28.35 32.43
CA THR A 30 -24.07 -28.94 33.75
C THR A 30 -25.56 -28.88 34.11
N ASP A 31 -26.23 -27.76 33.83
CA ASP A 31 -27.65 -27.58 34.11
C ASP A 31 -28.52 -28.55 33.29
N THR A 32 -28.17 -28.76 32.01
CA THR A 32 -28.87 -29.74 31.15
C THR A 32 -28.65 -31.21 31.56
N LEU A 33 -27.49 -31.54 32.15
CA LEU A 33 -27.18 -32.90 32.61
C LEU A 33 -27.77 -33.23 33.99
N THR A 34 -28.09 -32.21 34.80
CA THR A 34 -28.55 -32.37 36.19
C THR A 34 -30.05 -32.05 36.38
N GLY A 35 -30.71 -31.51 35.35
CA GLY A 35 -32.14 -31.19 35.37
C GLY A 35 -33.08 -32.41 35.37
N PRO A 36 -34.36 -32.23 35.74
CA PRO A 36 -35.35 -33.31 35.87
C PRO A 36 -35.75 -33.96 34.55
N GLU A 37 -35.52 -33.27 33.42
CA GLU A 37 -35.75 -33.77 32.06
C GLU A 37 -34.38 -34.03 31.42
N ARG A 38 -33.85 -35.26 31.57
CA ARG A 38 -32.60 -35.70 30.92
C ARG A 38 -32.77 -35.71 29.40
N GLY A 39 -32.62 -34.56 28.75
CA GLY A 39 -32.58 -34.42 27.31
C GLY A 39 -31.20 -34.77 26.75
N ASP A 40 -31.18 -35.35 25.55
CA ASP A 40 -29.96 -35.65 24.79
C ASP A 40 -29.29 -34.33 24.35
N GLY A 41 -28.39 -33.82 25.19
CA GLY A 41 -27.69 -32.56 24.97
C GLY A 41 -26.61 -32.70 23.91
N ARG A 42 -26.91 -32.31 22.67
CA ARG A 42 -25.91 -32.26 21.59
C ARG A 42 -25.16 -30.92 21.62
N VAL A 43 -23.90 -30.97 22.02
CA VAL A 43 -23.00 -29.80 21.98
C VAL A 43 -22.55 -29.57 20.54
N ILE A 44 -22.97 -28.46 19.94
CA ILE A 44 -22.48 -28.00 18.65
C ILE A 44 -21.51 -26.86 18.94
N ALA A 45 -20.22 -27.09 18.78
CA ALA A 45 -19.22 -26.03 18.79
C ALA A 45 -19.23 -25.38 17.41
N GLU A 46 -19.59 -24.10 17.35
CA GLU A 46 -19.45 -23.30 16.13
C GLU A 46 -18.02 -22.73 16.12
N ASP A 47 -17.19 -23.18 15.18
CA ASP A 47 -15.76 -22.87 15.08
C ASP A 47 -15.52 -21.44 14.56
N ALA A 48 -15.86 -20.42 15.36
CA ALA A 48 -15.50 -19.03 15.06
C ALA A 48 -13.97 -18.77 15.12
N ALA A 49 -13.18 -19.71 15.67
CA ALA A 49 -11.72 -19.65 15.64
C ALA A 49 -11.14 -19.89 14.23
N ALA A 50 -11.84 -20.64 13.37
CA ALA A 50 -11.40 -20.88 12.00
C ALA A 50 -11.57 -19.62 11.12
N GLU A 51 -12.66 -18.87 11.30
CA GLU A 51 -12.91 -17.62 10.56
C GLU A 51 -11.97 -16.47 10.98
N ALA A 52 -11.56 -16.44 12.25
CA ALA A 52 -10.59 -15.46 12.75
C ALA A 52 -9.18 -15.69 12.19
N GLY A 53 -8.76 -16.95 11.98
CA GLY A 53 -7.43 -17.29 11.44
C GLY A 53 -7.25 -16.90 9.97
N GLU A 54 -8.23 -17.22 9.12
CA GLU A 54 -8.20 -16.88 7.68
C GLU A 54 -8.14 -15.36 7.45
N SER A 55 -8.87 -14.60 8.27
CA SER A 55 -8.89 -13.13 8.20
C SER A 55 -7.53 -12.51 8.59
N ASP A 56 -6.81 -13.12 9.52
CA ASP A 56 -5.53 -12.63 10.00
C ASP A 56 -4.38 -12.95 9.02
N ASP A 57 -4.43 -14.11 8.36
CA ASP A 57 -3.50 -14.49 7.31
C ASP A 57 -3.59 -13.54 6.11
N LEU A 58 -4.80 -13.25 5.63
CA LEU A 58 -5.01 -12.28 4.53
C LEU A 58 -4.52 -10.88 4.88
N ARG A 59 -4.74 -10.43 6.13
CA ARG A 59 -4.24 -9.13 6.62
C ARG A 59 -2.73 -9.09 6.72
N THR A 60 -2.11 -10.16 7.18
CA THR A 60 -0.64 -10.30 7.30
C THR A 60 0.01 -10.30 5.92
N MET A 61 -0.55 -11.03 4.96
CA MET A 61 -0.12 -11.01 3.57
C MET A 61 -0.22 -9.61 2.97
N ALA A 62 -1.38 -8.96 3.10
CA ALA A 62 -1.61 -7.61 2.58
C ALA A 62 -0.63 -6.58 3.17
N THR A 63 -0.42 -6.62 4.49
CA THR A 63 0.49 -5.70 5.18
C THR A 63 1.94 -5.89 4.71
N THR A 64 2.38 -7.14 4.56
CA THR A 64 3.73 -7.46 4.08
C THR A 64 3.95 -6.93 2.65
N VAL A 65 2.98 -7.11 1.77
CA VAL A 65 3.04 -6.59 0.38
C VAL A 65 3.11 -5.06 0.38
N ILE A 66 2.32 -4.38 1.20
CA ILE A 66 2.34 -2.91 1.32
C ILE A 66 3.71 -2.42 1.80
N MET A 67 4.33 -3.10 2.77
CA MET A 67 5.66 -2.74 3.27
C MET A 67 6.74 -2.85 2.19
N VAL A 68 6.77 -3.95 1.43
CA VAL A 68 7.73 -4.15 0.33
C VAL A 68 7.48 -3.18 -0.82
N LEU A 69 6.22 -2.87 -1.11
CA LEU A 69 5.85 -1.87 -2.10
C LEU A 69 6.36 -0.48 -1.69
N GLY A 70 6.21 -0.11 -0.42
CA GLY A 70 6.78 1.11 0.15
C GLY A 70 8.31 1.18 -0.02
N LEU A 71 9.02 0.09 0.31
CA LEU A 71 10.47 0.01 0.12
C LEU A 71 10.87 0.17 -1.35
N THR A 72 10.12 -0.45 -2.26
CA THR A 72 10.37 -0.37 -3.71
C THR A 72 10.23 1.06 -4.23
N VAL A 73 9.21 1.79 -3.76
CA VAL A 73 9.04 3.21 -4.08
C VAL A 73 10.22 4.03 -3.58
N LEU A 74 10.69 3.79 -2.34
CA LEU A 74 11.86 4.49 -1.81
C LEU A 74 13.12 4.25 -2.66
N VAL A 75 13.38 3.00 -3.06
CA VAL A 75 14.53 2.66 -3.92
C VAL A 75 14.39 3.32 -5.30
N ALA A 76 13.19 3.30 -5.89
CA ALA A 76 12.94 3.95 -7.17
C ALA A 76 13.21 5.46 -7.12
N VAL A 77 12.74 6.13 -6.05
CA VAL A 77 12.96 7.56 -5.82
C VAL A 77 14.45 7.90 -5.68
N ALA A 78 15.19 7.08 -4.93
CA ALA A 78 16.65 7.24 -4.81
C ALA A 78 17.36 7.05 -6.15
N GLY A 79 16.90 6.09 -6.96
CA GLY A 79 17.38 5.87 -8.33
C GLY A 79 17.17 7.11 -9.20
N VAL A 80 15.95 7.65 -9.24
CA VAL A 80 15.62 8.87 -10.01
C VAL A 80 16.49 10.05 -9.56
N ALA A 81 16.66 10.26 -8.25
CA ALA A 81 17.52 11.33 -7.74
C ALA A 81 18.99 11.18 -8.17
N THR A 82 19.47 9.94 -8.24
CA THR A 82 20.84 9.63 -8.69
C THR A 82 21.00 9.91 -10.18
N THR A 83 20.06 9.45 -11.01
CA THR A 83 20.06 9.73 -12.46
C THR A 83 19.98 11.23 -12.73
N ALA A 84 19.06 11.94 -12.07
CA ALA A 84 18.94 13.39 -12.21
C ALA A 84 20.22 14.13 -11.79
N SER A 85 20.89 13.66 -10.74
CA SER A 85 22.19 14.20 -10.32
C SER A 85 23.25 14.02 -11.40
N LEU A 86 23.29 12.86 -12.06
CA LEU A 86 24.21 12.56 -13.15
C LEU A 86 23.95 13.48 -14.36
N THR A 87 22.71 13.55 -14.84
CA THR A 87 22.33 14.40 -15.98
C THR A 87 22.65 15.87 -15.72
N VAL A 88 22.44 16.35 -14.50
CA VAL A 88 22.82 17.71 -14.10
C VAL A 88 24.32 17.94 -14.25
N VAL A 89 25.15 16.97 -13.85
CA VAL A 89 26.62 17.08 -13.93
C VAL A 89 27.09 17.13 -15.37
N GLU A 90 26.53 16.29 -16.23
CA GLU A 90 26.84 16.27 -17.67
C GLU A 90 26.47 17.60 -18.35
N ARG A 91 25.33 18.19 -18.00
CA ARG A 91 24.81 19.42 -18.60
C ARG A 91 25.26 20.72 -17.95
N LYS A 92 26.21 20.69 -16.98
CA LYS A 92 26.67 21.90 -16.28
C LYS A 92 27.13 23.03 -17.22
N ARG A 93 27.84 22.69 -18.30
CA ARG A 93 28.35 23.67 -19.27
C ARG A 93 27.23 24.35 -20.05
N GLU A 94 26.20 23.60 -20.42
CA GLU A 94 25.01 24.12 -21.09
C GLU A 94 24.23 25.06 -20.18
N PHE A 95 24.02 24.69 -18.91
CA PHE A 95 23.37 25.56 -17.92
C PHE A 95 24.17 26.83 -17.63
N GLY A 96 25.50 26.76 -17.70
CA GLY A 96 26.39 27.94 -17.60
C GLY A 96 26.23 28.91 -18.78
N LEU A 97 26.13 28.40 -20.00
CA LEU A 97 25.87 29.20 -21.20
C LEU A 97 24.48 29.84 -21.17
N LEU A 98 23.45 29.09 -20.76
CA LEU A 98 22.10 29.61 -20.59
C LEU A 98 22.04 30.74 -19.53
N ARG A 99 22.80 30.62 -18.43
CA ARG A 99 22.95 31.70 -17.44
C ARG A 99 23.67 32.92 -18.02
N ALA A 100 24.67 32.74 -18.87
CA ALA A 100 25.34 33.85 -19.55
C ALA A 100 24.40 34.61 -20.52
N LEU A 101 23.39 33.92 -21.05
CA LEU A 101 22.29 34.50 -21.84
C LEU A 101 21.16 35.09 -20.98
N GLY A 102 21.29 35.10 -19.66
CA GLY A 102 20.34 35.72 -18.72
C GLY A 102 19.30 34.79 -18.10
N LEU A 103 19.35 33.47 -18.32
CA LEU A 103 18.44 32.55 -17.64
C LEU A 103 18.80 32.46 -16.15
N GLY A 104 17.84 32.73 -15.27
CA GLY A 104 18.03 32.66 -13.82
C GLY A 104 18.19 31.23 -13.29
N GLY A 105 18.79 31.07 -12.10
CA GLY A 105 18.94 29.76 -11.45
C GLY A 105 17.61 29.03 -11.16
N ALA A 106 16.50 29.76 -11.06
CA ALA A 106 15.15 29.20 -10.95
C ALA A 106 14.69 28.47 -12.21
N ALA A 107 15.15 28.89 -13.40
CA ALA A 107 14.81 28.21 -14.66
C ALA A 107 15.47 26.82 -14.74
N VAL A 108 16.73 26.71 -14.30
CA VAL A 108 17.44 25.43 -14.17
C VAL A 108 16.74 24.52 -13.17
N HIS A 109 16.29 25.06 -12.03
CA HIS A 109 15.54 24.29 -11.05
C HIS A 109 14.25 23.72 -11.65
N ARG A 110 13.45 24.57 -12.31
CA ARG A 110 12.19 24.15 -12.95
C ARG A 110 12.41 23.09 -14.02
N MET A 111 13.47 23.21 -14.81
CA MET A 111 13.80 22.24 -15.85
C MET A 111 14.08 20.85 -15.25
N VAL A 112 14.90 20.76 -14.21
CA VAL A 112 15.21 19.49 -13.53
C VAL A 112 13.97 18.90 -12.86
N THR A 113 13.14 19.73 -12.22
CA THR A 113 11.87 19.26 -11.62
C THR A 113 10.92 18.70 -12.68
N VAL A 114 10.82 19.34 -13.84
CA VAL A 114 9.98 18.86 -14.96
C VAL A 114 10.52 17.55 -15.54
N GLU A 115 11.83 17.41 -15.68
CA GLU A 115 12.47 16.17 -16.13
C GLU A 115 12.16 15.01 -15.15
N CYS A 116 12.22 15.27 -13.85
CA CYS A 116 11.87 14.28 -12.83
C CYS A 116 10.38 13.96 -12.76
N ALA A 117 9.51 14.95 -12.98
CA ALA A 117 8.08 14.74 -13.12
C ALA A 117 7.77 13.86 -14.34
N LEU A 118 8.47 14.06 -15.45
CA LEU A 118 8.32 13.26 -16.67
C LEU A 118 8.69 11.79 -16.43
N TYR A 119 9.75 11.50 -15.66
CA TYR A 119 10.06 10.13 -15.25
C TYR A 119 8.93 9.50 -14.43
N GLY A 120 8.27 10.26 -13.55
CA GLY A 120 7.10 9.80 -12.81
C GLY A 120 5.90 9.49 -13.71
N VAL A 121 5.63 10.35 -14.70
CA VAL A 121 4.56 10.13 -15.68
C VAL A 121 4.85 8.89 -16.51
N LEU A 122 6.06 8.76 -17.06
CA LEU A 122 6.46 7.61 -17.87
C LEU A 122 6.41 6.32 -17.05
N GLY A 123 6.99 6.31 -15.86
CA GLY A 123 6.95 5.16 -14.96
C GLY A 123 5.52 4.79 -14.55
N GLY A 124 4.68 5.78 -14.27
CA GLY A 124 3.27 5.58 -13.95
C GLY A 124 2.47 5.01 -15.11
N VAL A 125 2.61 5.55 -16.32
CA VAL A 125 1.94 5.05 -17.53
C VAL A 125 2.38 3.63 -17.85
N LEU A 126 3.69 3.35 -17.82
CA LEU A 126 4.22 2.01 -18.06
C LEU A 126 3.78 1.03 -16.96
N GLY A 127 3.80 1.46 -15.71
CA GLY A 127 3.33 0.67 -14.58
C GLY A 127 1.86 0.31 -14.71
N LEU A 128 1.00 1.27 -15.06
CA LEU A 128 -0.43 1.04 -15.30
C LEU A 128 -0.67 0.13 -16.51
N ALA A 129 0.09 0.33 -17.59
CA ALA A 129 0.00 -0.50 -18.79
C ALA A 129 0.32 -1.97 -18.51
N LEU A 130 1.20 -2.26 -17.55
CA LEU A 130 1.53 -3.61 -17.11
C LEU A 130 0.59 -4.12 -16.01
N ALA A 131 0.19 -3.27 -15.07
CA ALA A 131 -0.61 -3.65 -13.91
C ALA A 131 -2.05 -4.02 -14.28
N LEU A 132 -2.68 -3.29 -15.20
CA LEU A 132 -4.06 -3.55 -15.62
C LEU A 132 -4.25 -4.95 -16.26
N PRO A 133 -3.48 -5.36 -17.28
CA PRO A 133 -3.62 -6.70 -17.85
C PRO A 133 -3.19 -7.79 -16.87
N TYR A 134 -2.20 -7.53 -16.02
CA TYR A 134 -1.79 -8.47 -14.97
C TYR A 134 -2.89 -8.70 -13.95
N SER A 135 -3.51 -7.62 -13.45
CA SER A 135 -4.64 -7.69 -12.52
C SER A 135 -5.82 -8.43 -13.14
N TRP A 136 -6.14 -8.14 -14.40
CA TRP A 136 -7.20 -8.83 -15.14
C TRP A 136 -6.93 -10.33 -15.28
N LEU A 137 -5.68 -10.72 -15.58
CA LEU A 137 -5.27 -12.12 -15.69
C LEU A 137 -5.41 -12.85 -14.35
N VAL A 138 -5.02 -12.23 -13.23
CA VAL A 138 -5.13 -12.81 -11.90
C VAL A 138 -6.59 -13.07 -11.53
N VAL A 139 -7.50 -12.12 -11.77
CA VAL A 139 -8.94 -12.29 -11.51
C VAL A 139 -9.52 -13.44 -12.32
N ARG A 140 -9.09 -13.57 -13.58
CA ARG A 140 -9.52 -14.67 -14.47
C ARG A 140 -9.06 -16.04 -13.99
N VAL A 141 -7.81 -16.15 -13.53
CA VAL A 141 -7.23 -17.41 -13.05
C VAL A 141 -7.78 -17.81 -11.68
N ALA A 142 -8.12 -16.84 -10.84
CA ALA A 142 -8.66 -17.10 -9.50
C ALA A 142 -10.13 -17.59 -9.48
N GLU A 143 -10.79 -17.73 -10.65
CA GLU A 143 -12.21 -18.11 -10.80
C GLU A 143 -13.19 -17.31 -9.92
N THR A 144 -12.78 -16.10 -9.52
CA THR A 144 -13.60 -15.26 -8.66
C THR A 144 -14.73 -14.64 -9.48
N SER A 145 -15.98 -14.80 -9.03
CA SER A 145 -17.17 -14.17 -9.63
C SER A 145 -17.27 -12.67 -9.31
N ALA A 146 -16.18 -12.04 -8.89
CA ALA A 146 -16.16 -10.65 -8.46
C ALA A 146 -16.23 -9.71 -9.69
N PRO A 147 -17.08 -8.68 -9.66
CA PRO A 147 -17.13 -7.70 -10.73
C PRO A 147 -15.80 -6.95 -10.82
N PHE A 148 -15.11 -7.08 -11.96
CA PHE A 148 -13.89 -6.33 -12.25
C PHE A 148 -14.25 -4.86 -12.47
N SER A 149 -14.14 -4.05 -11.42
CA SER A 149 -14.32 -2.60 -11.49
C SER A 149 -12.96 -1.92 -11.37
N VAL A 150 -12.62 -1.10 -12.36
CA VAL A 150 -11.36 -0.33 -12.36
C VAL A 150 -11.62 1.00 -11.64
N PRO A 151 -11.04 1.23 -10.44
CA PRO A 151 -11.25 2.47 -9.71
C PRO A 151 -10.38 3.58 -10.32
N ALA A 152 -10.84 4.16 -11.43
CA ALA A 152 -10.10 5.19 -12.17
C ALA A 152 -9.67 6.38 -11.29
N GLY A 153 -10.50 6.76 -10.31
CA GLY A 153 -10.17 7.82 -9.35
C GLY A 153 -8.98 7.49 -8.45
N GLN A 154 -8.89 6.25 -7.95
CA GLN A 154 -7.74 5.82 -7.13
C GLN A 154 -6.47 5.71 -7.98
N LEU A 155 -6.58 5.18 -9.19
CA LEU A 155 -5.46 5.09 -10.14
C LEU A 155 -4.91 6.49 -10.49
N ALA A 156 -5.79 7.46 -10.73
CA ALA A 156 -5.41 8.84 -10.97
C ALA A 156 -4.73 9.46 -9.74
N ALA A 157 -5.27 9.24 -8.53
CA ALA A 157 -4.66 9.74 -7.30
C ALA A 157 -3.25 9.16 -7.08
N VAL A 158 -3.06 7.86 -7.29
CA VAL A 158 -1.76 7.19 -7.19
C VAL A 158 -0.78 7.74 -8.23
N LEU A 159 -1.22 7.95 -9.47
CA LEU A 159 -0.40 8.54 -10.52
C LEU A 159 0.06 9.96 -10.15
N ILE A 160 -0.85 10.78 -9.62
CA ILE A 160 -0.52 12.14 -9.18
C ILE A 160 0.51 12.08 -8.04
N VAL A 161 0.29 11.25 -7.03
CA VAL A 161 1.24 11.07 -5.92
C VAL A 161 2.60 10.61 -6.44
N LEU A 162 2.64 9.66 -7.36
CA LEU A 162 3.89 9.16 -7.96
C LEU A 162 4.66 10.30 -8.65
N VAL A 163 3.98 11.10 -9.48
CA VAL A 163 4.59 12.24 -10.18
C VAL A 163 5.11 13.29 -9.19
N LEU A 164 4.36 13.57 -8.13
CA LEU A 164 4.79 14.50 -7.09
C LEU A 164 6.03 14.00 -6.34
N VAL A 165 6.05 12.71 -6.01
CA VAL A 165 7.16 12.05 -5.30
C VAL A 165 8.42 12.03 -6.16
N THR A 166 8.33 11.71 -7.46
CA THR A 166 9.50 11.75 -8.35
C THR A 166 9.96 13.18 -8.61
N ALA A 167 9.04 14.13 -8.78
CA ALA A 167 9.39 15.55 -8.90
C ALA A 167 10.11 16.07 -7.64
N ALA A 168 9.66 15.66 -6.45
CA ALA A 168 10.31 15.98 -5.19
C ALA A 168 11.72 15.37 -5.09
N ALA A 169 11.92 14.16 -5.61
CA ALA A 169 13.25 13.53 -5.70
C ALA A 169 14.26 14.41 -6.45
N GLY A 170 13.81 15.10 -7.50
CA GLY A 170 14.61 16.01 -8.31
C GLY A 170 14.98 17.34 -7.63
N MET A 171 14.33 17.70 -6.52
CA MET A 171 14.60 18.98 -5.85
C MET A 171 16.03 19.04 -5.30
N VAL A 172 16.53 17.95 -4.71
CA VAL A 172 17.88 17.86 -4.15
C VAL A 172 18.98 18.10 -5.20
N PRO A 173 19.01 17.41 -6.36
CA PRO A 173 19.98 17.70 -7.40
C PRO A 173 19.78 19.08 -8.03
N ALA A 174 18.54 19.53 -8.19
CA ALA A 174 18.25 20.87 -8.72
C ALA A 174 18.82 21.99 -7.83
N LEU A 175 18.69 21.85 -6.51
CA LEU A 175 19.32 22.74 -5.52
C LEU A 175 20.84 22.73 -5.64
N ARG A 176 21.46 21.54 -5.76
CA ARG A 176 22.93 21.41 -5.95
C ARG A 176 23.42 22.06 -7.25
N ALA A 177 22.66 21.94 -8.34
CA ALA A 177 22.96 22.59 -9.63
C ALA A 177 22.98 24.12 -9.49
N SER A 178 22.00 24.69 -8.79
CA SER A 178 21.86 26.13 -8.63
C SER A 178 22.98 26.77 -7.81
N ARG A 179 23.49 26.03 -6.79
CA ARG A 179 24.51 26.49 -5.83
C ARG A 179 25.95 26.37 -6.34
N THR A 180 26.23 25.43 -7.23
CA THR A 180 27.60 25.21 -7.74
C THR A 180 28.03 26.22 -8.80
N ALA A 181 27.14 27.09 -9.26
CA ALA A 181 27.34 27.91 -10.46
C ALA A 181 27.70 29.42 -10.30
N PRO A 182 27.91 30.03 -9.12
CA PRO A 182 28.42 31.42 -9.12
C PRO A 182 29.68 31.75 -8.29
N MET A 183 30.29 30.83 -7.53
CA MET A 183 31.39 31.20 -6.60
C MET A 183 32.80 30.83 -7.07
N VAL A 184 32.97 30.01 -8.12
CA VAL A 184 34.31 29.58 -8.57
C VAL A 184 34.97 30.61 -9.51
N ALA A 185 34.25 31.63 -9.97
CA ALA A 185 34.78 32.64 -10.89
C ALA A 185 35.44 33.86 -10.21
N VAL A 186 35.41 33.97 -8.88
CA VAL A 186 35.95 35.14 -8.14
C VAL A 186 37.11 34.77 -7.17
N ALA A 187 37.46 33.48 -7.05
CA ALA A 187 38.52 33.02 -6.15
C ALA A 187 39.81 32.57 -6.87
N GLY A 188 39.90 32.80 -8.18
CA GLY A 188 41.04 32.40 -9.02
C GLY A 188 41.68 33.56 -9.77
N SER A 189 41.71 34.74 -9.17
CA SER A 189 42.54 35.86 -9.61
C SER A 189 43.59 36.16 -8.53
N ASP A 190 44.63 35.33 -8.51
CA ASP A 190 45.98 35.66 -8.04
C ASP A 190 46.97 34.71 -8.75
#